data_AF-A0A3B4B0Y9-F1
#
_entry.id   AF-A0A3B4B0Y9-F1
#
_cell.length_a   1.000
_cell.length_b   1.000
_cell.length_c   1.000
_cell.angle_alpha   90.00
_cell.angle_beta   90.00
_cell.angle_gamma   90.00
#
_symmetry.space_group_name_H-M   'P 1'
#
loop_
_entity.id
_entity.type
_entity.pdbx_description
1 polymer ?
#
loop_
_entity_poly.entity_id
_entity_poly.type
_entity_poly.pdbx_seq_one_letter_code
_entity_poly.pdbx_strand_id
1 'polypeptide(L)'
;MGDPSDVSLTPEERVRALTKKGSSVEVSDDVPPRRYFRSGMELIRMAHVYTEEGNIEHAFILYNKYITLFIEKLPKHREYKTANIPEKKDTLKKLKDIAFPQAEILKKALLKRFELEYSNYLLKKKEEEEALVQEQSRQRALDAERVRVADMLRRQREQEQFSAFEEMIRRQDLEKERHKVLLEFATPSDLCMYMCVADKKCLHSDPCDRSKAVWRA
;
A
#
# COMPACT_ATOMS: atom_id res chain seq x y z
N MET A 1 -24.34 -0.07 5.73
CA MET A 1 -24.67 -1.50 5.66
C MET A 1 -24.14 -2.03 4.34
N GLY A 2 -23.58 -3.24 4.34
CA GLY A 2 -22.83 -3.80 3.22
C GLY A 2 -23.64 -3.90 1.93
N ASP A 3 -22.99 -3.56 0.82
CA ASP A 3 -23.51 -3.79 -0.51
C ASP A 3 -23.45 -5.30 -0.81
N PRO A 4 -24.52 -5.95 -1.29
CA PRO A 4 -24.46 -7.34 -1.76
C PRO A 4 -23.38 -7.60 -2.82
N SER A 5 -22.88 -6.56 -3.49
CA SER A 5 -21.78 -6.65 -4.45
C SER A 5 -20.39 -6.76 -3.81
N ASP A 6 -20.26 -6.47 -2.51
CA ASP A 6 -18.99 -6.48 -1.80
C ASP A 6 -18.52 -7.91 -1.53
N VAL A 7 -17.50 -8.35 -2.28
CA VAL A 7 -16.91 -9.68 -2.19
C VAL A 7 -16.08 -9.90 -0.93
N SER A 8 -15.78 -8.84 -0.17
CA SER A 8 -15.04 -8.96 1.10
C SER A 8 -15.93 -9.41 2.26
N LEU A 9 -17.25 -9.32 2.09
CA LEU A 9 -18.23 -9.76 3.08
C LEU A 9 -18.46 -11.26 3.00
N THR A 10 -18.88 -11.84 4.12
CA THR A 10 -19.21 -13.26 4.15
C THR A 10 -20.44 -13.56 3.27
N PRO A 11 -20.53 -14.76 2.68
CA PRO A 11 -21.66 -15.16 1.83
C PRO A 11 -23.02 -14.94 2.51
N GLU A 12 -23.10 -15.24 3.81
CA GLU A 12 -24.34 -15.06 4.56
C GLU A 12 -24.73 -13.60 4.74
N GLU A 13 -23.77 -12.69 4.95
CA GLU A 13 -24.05 -11.26 5.08
C GLU A 13 -24.61 -10.68 3.79
N ARG A 14 -24.05 -11.09 2.64
CA ARG A 14 -24.53 -10.70 1.32
C ARG A 14 -25.95 -11.20 1.08
N VAL A 15 -26.24 -12.46 1.40
CA VAL A 15 -27.62 -12.99 1.32
C VAL A 15 -28.56 -12.27 2.28
N ARG A 16 -28.14 -11.99 3.53
CA ARG A 16 -28.93 -11.21 4.50
C ARG A 16 -29.26 -9.81 3.97
N ALA A 17 -28.31 -9.16 3.30
CA ALA A 17 -28.52 -7.86 2.67
C ALA A 17 -29.56 -7.94 1.53
N LEU A 18 -29.54 -9.01 0.72
CA LEU A 18 -30.58 -9.25 -0.30
C LEU A 18 -31.95 -9.52 0.31
N THR A 19 -32.04 -10.33 1.38
CA THR A 19 -33.29 -10.57 2.10
C THR A 19 -33.86 -9.28 2.66
N LYS A 20 -33.02 -8.39 3.21
CA LYS A 20 -33.44 -7.08 3.70
C LYS A 20 -33.94 -6.16 2.58
N LYS A 21 -33.31 -6.20 1.39
CA LYS A 21 -33.83 -5.48 0.21
C LYS A 21 -35.20 -6.02 -0.20
N GLY A 22 -35.38 -7.34 -0.15
CA GLY A 22 -36.66 -8.01 -0.43
C GLY A 22 -37.76 -7.65 0.57
N SER A 23 -37.44 -7.54 1.86
CA SER A 23 -38.43 -7.21 2.90
C SER A 23 -38.82 -5.72 2.97
N SER A 24 -38.14 -4.86 2.20
CA SER A 24 -38.46 -3.44 2.07
C SER A 24 -39.70 -3.23 1.20
N VAL A 25 -40.86 -3.49 1.77
CA VAL A 25 -42.18 -3.34 1.15
C VAL A 25 -43.12 -2.70 2.15
N GLU A 26 -43.74 -1.60 1.73
CA GLU A 26 -44.76 -0.92 2.53
C GLU A 26 -46.14 -1.03 1.87
N VAL A 27 -47.15 -1.14 2.71
CA VAL A 27 -48.56 -1.23 2.33
C VAL A 27 -49.26 -0.03 2.94
N SER A 28 -49.80 0.84 2.10
CA SER A 28 -50.68 1.95 2.52
C SER A 28 -52.11 1.44 2.67
N ASP A 29 -52.78 1.88 3.74
CA ASP A 29 -54.18 1.60 4.05
C ASP A 29 -55.17 2.38 3.15
N ASP A 30 -54.70 3.39 2.40
CA ASP A 30 -55.52 4.18 1.47
C ASP A 30 -55.77 3.43 0.15
N VAL A 31 -54.99 2.38 -0.11
CA VAL A 31 -55.04 1.61 -1.34
C VAL A 31 -55.76 0.29 -1.08
N PRO A 32 -56.87 -0.01 -1.79
CA PRO A 32 -57.63 -1.24 -1.55
C PRO A 32 -56.76 -2.50 -1.66
N PRO A 33 -56.88 -3.47 -0.71
CA PRO A 33 -56.06 -4.69 -0.69
C PRO A 33 -56.00 -5.45 -2.01
N ARG A 34 -57.13 -5.49 -2.74
CA ARG A 34 -57.24 -6.16 -4.05
C ARG A 34 -56.24 -5.61 -5.09
N ARG A 35 -55.83 -4.34 -5.00
CA ARG A 35 -54.83 -3.76 -5.92
C ARG A 35 -53.47 -4.43 -5.74
N TYR A 36 -53.06 -4.72 -4.51
CA TYR A 36 -51.81 -5.41 -4.22
C TYR A 36 -51.79 -6.83 -4.76
N PHE A 37 -52.92 -7.54 -4.79
CA PHE A 37 -53.03 -8.85 -5.43
C PHE A 37 -52.75 -8.79 -6.94
N ARG A 38 -53.23 -7.74 -7.62
CA ARG A 38 -52.92 -7.54 -9.05
C ARG A 38 -51.45 -7.19 -9.27
N SER A 39 -50.90 -6.26 -8.48
CA SER A 39 -49.47 -5.92 -8.59
C SER A 39 -48.56 -7.09 -8.22
N GLY A 40 -48.99 -7.94 -7.28
CA GLY A 40 -48.26 -9.16 -6.90
C GLY A 40 -48.13 -10.17 -8.04
N MET A 41 -49.10 -10.22 -8.95
CA MET A 41 -49.02 -11.08 -10.13
C MET A 41 -47.88 -10.66 -11.06
N GLU A 42 -47.64 -9.37 -11.23
CA GLU A 42 -46.49 -8.90 -12.01
C GLU A 42 -45.17 -9.14 -11.27
N LEU A 43 -45.13 -9.00 -9.94
CA LEU A 43 -43.93 -9.31 -9.14
C LEU A 43 -43.46 -10.75 -9.34
N ILE A 44 -44.36 -11.72 -9.26
CA ILE A 44 -43.99 -13.14 -9.43
C ILE A 44 -43.63 -13.49 -10.88
N ARG A 45 -44.25 -12.84 -11.87
CA ARG A 45 -43.86 -12.98 -13.28
C ARG A 45 -42.47 -12.43 -13.53
N MET A 46 -42.17 -11.23 -13.03
CA MET A 46 -40.84 -10.64 -13.18
C MET A 46 -39.78 -11.47 -12.45
N ALA A 47 -40.08 -12.02 -11.28
CA ALA A 47 -39.17 -12.92 -10.58
C ALA A 47 -38.81 -14.16 -11.41
N HIS A 48 -39.77 -14.70 -12.16
CA HIS A 48 -39.53 -15.81 -13.09
C HIS A 48 -38.59 -15.39 -14.23
N VAL A 49 -38.87 -14.25 -14.88
CA VAL A 49 -38.04 -13.71 -15.97
C VAL A 49 -36.59 -13.53 -15.52
N TYR A 50 -36.36 -12.92 -14.35
CA TYR A 50 -35.00 -12.77 -13.81
C TYR A 50 -34.32 -14.11 -13.48
N THR A 51 -35.10 -15.13 -13.13
CA THR A 51 -34.56 -16.48 -12.91
C THR A 51 -34.10 -17.09 -14.23
N GLU A 52 -34.89 -16.94 -15.30
CA GLU A 52 -34.57 -17.42 -16.65
C GLU A 52 -33.37 -16.68 -17.26
N GLU A 53 -33.24 -15.37 -17.01
CA GLU A 53 -32.08 -14.56 -17.42
C GLU A 53 -30.80 -14.87 -16.62
N GLY A 54 -30.90 -15.70 -15.57
CA GLY A 54 -29.77 -16.02 -14.69
C GLY A 54 -29.44 -14.93 -13.68
N ASN A 55 -30.25 -13.87 -13.59
CA ASN A 55 -30.12 -12.82 -12.57
C ASN A 55 -30.75 -13.27 -11.23
N ILE A 56 -30.06 -14.21 -10.61
CA ILE A 56 -30.51 -14.88 -9.37
C ILE A 56 -30.66 -13.91 -8.17
N GLU A 57 -29.91 -12.80 -8.15
CA GLU A 57 -29.99 -11.80 -7.07
C GLU A 57 -31.31 -11.03 -7.12
N HIS A 58 -31.67 -10.51 -8.30
CA HIS A 58 -32.91 -9.77 -8.49
C HIS A 58 -34.13 -10.68 -8.38
N ALA A 59 -34.04 -11.89 -8.91
CA ALA A 59 -35.07 -12.91 -8.73
C ALA A 59 -35.33 -13.18 -7.24
N PHE A 60 -34.27 -13.40 -6.45
CA PHE A 60 -34.39 -13.65 -5.02
C PHE A 60 -35.02 -12.47 -4.27
N ILE A 61 -34.63 -11.23 -4.59
CA ILE A 61 -35.24 -10.03 -4.01
C ILE A 61 -36.75 -9.99 -4.29
N LEU A 62 -37.16 -10.25 -5.54
CA LEU A 62 -38.57 -10.19 -5.94
C LEU A 62 -39.41 -11.31 -5.30
N TYR A 63 -38.88 -12.53 -5.19
CA TYR A 63 -39.58 -13.60 -4.47
C TYR A 63 -39.75 -13.26 -2.98
N ASN A 64 -38.72 -12.76 -2.31
CA ASN A 64 -38.83 -12.31 -0.91
C ASN A 64 -39.82 -11.15 -0.77
N LYS A 65 -39.78 -10.18 -1.69
CA LYS A 65 -40.72 -9.06 -1.75
C LYS A 65 -42.17 -9.52 -1.89
N TYR A 66 -42.42 -10.49 -2.75
CA TYR A 66 -43.73 -11.12 -2.91
C TYR A 66 -44.17 -11.84 -1.64
N ILE A 67 -43.30 -12.64 -1.02
CA ILE A 67 -43.59 -13.37 0.23
C ILE A 67 -43.90 -12.38 1.37
N THR A 68 -43.02 -11.41 1.64
CA THR A 68 -43.20 -10.41 2.70
C THR A 68 -44.46 -9.58 2.49
N LEU A 69 -44.76 -9.18 1.24
CA LEU A 69 -45.99 -8.46 0.93
C LEU A 69 -47.23 -9.24 1.39
N PHE A 70 -47.38 -10.50 0.97
CA PHE A 70 -48.61 -11.25 1.22
C PHE A 70 -48.69 -11.95 2.58
N ILE A 71 -47.55 -12.27 3.21
CA ILE A 71 -47.50 -12.97 4.50
C ILE A 71 -47.39 -11.99 5.67
N GLU A 72 -46.62 -10.92 5.56
CA GLU A 72 -46.30 -10.05 6.70
C GLU A 72 -47.02 -8.70 6.66
N LYS A 73 -47.06 -8.06 5.50
CA LYS A 73 -47.50 -6.66 5.37
C LYS A 73 -49.00 -6.56 5.08
N LEU A 74 -49.46 -7.19 4.01
CA LEU A 74 -50.84 -7.09 3.54
C LEU A 74 -51.89 -7.63 4.54
N PRO A 75 -51.63 -8.70 5.31
CA PRO A 75 -52.59 -9.15 6.33
C PRO A 75 -52.85 -8.15 7.46
N LYS A 76 -51.97 -7.16 7.64
CA LYS A 76 -52.11 -6.10 8.65
C LYS A 76 -53.00 -4.93 8.18
N HIS A 77 -53.31 -4.85 6.89
CA HIS A 77 -54.11 -3.77 6.32
C HIS A 77 -55.54 -3.79 6.90
N ARG A 78 -56.09 -2.61 7.22
CA ARG A 78 -57.40 -2.45 7.89
C ARG A 78 -58.53 -3.24 7.22
N GLU A 79 -58.63 -3.12 5.91
CA GLU A 79 -59.69 -3.73 5.09
C GLU A 79 -59.38 -5.16 4.60
N TYR A 80 -58.25 -5.77 5.00
CA TYR A 80 -57.86 -7.08 4.48
C TYR A 80 -58.84 -8.21 4.84
N LYS A 81 -59.44 -8.14 6.04
CA LYS A 81 -60.39 -9.16 6.52
C LYS A 81 -61.80 -8.99 5.92
N THR A 82 -62.18 -7.76 5.58
CA THR A 82 -63.51 -7.43 5.06
C THR A 82 -63.57 -7.43 3.54
N ALA A 83 -62.44 -7.26 2.85
CA ALA A 83 -62.38 -7.28 1.40
C ALA A 83 -62.66 -8.68 0.82
N ASN A 84 -63.59 -8.76 -0.12
CA ASN A 84 -63.81 -9.95 -0.95
C ASN A 84 -62.78 -9.99 -2.10
N ILE A 85 -61.81 -10.90 -2.01
CA ILE A 85 -60.68 -11.00 -2.95
C ILE A 85 -60.69 -12.39 -3.60
N PRO A 86 -61.25 -12.54 -4.81
CA PRO A 86 -61.31 -13.84 -5.50
C PRO A 86 -59.91 -14.39 -5.83
N GLU A 87 -58.92 -13.50 -6.05
CA GLU A 87 -57.54 -13.87 -6.39
C GLU A 87 -56.74 -14.44 -5.20
N LYS A 88 -57.28 -14.37 -3.98
CA LYS A 88 -56.59 -14.77 -2.73
C LYS A 88 -56.19 -16.25 -2.72
N LYS A 89 -57.08 -17.13 -3.18
CA LYS A 89 -56.83 -18.59 -3.20
C LYS A 89 -55.68 -18.95 -4.13
N ASP A 90 -55.66 -18.39 -5.34
CA ASP A 90 -54.59 -18.61 -6.33
C ASP A 90 -53.25 -18.05 -5.85
N THR A 91 -53.25 -16.87 -5.23
CA THR A 91 -52.06 -16.24 -4.67
C THR A 91 -51.44 -17.09 -3.56
N LEU A 92 -52.26 -17.65 -2.66
CA LEU A 92 -51.79 -18.56 -1.61
C LEU A 92 -51.22 -19.86 -2.19
N LYS A 93 -51.80 -20.37 -3.27
CA LYS A 93 -51.26 -21.52 -3.98
C LYS A 93 -49.88 -21.21 -4.57
N LYS A 94 -49.73 -20.08 -5.27
CA LYS A 94 -48.46 -19.62 -5.83
C LYS A 94 -47.39 -19.35 -4.77
N LEU A 95 -47.77 -18.83 -3.60
CA LEU A 95 -46.84 -18.67 -2.48
C LEU A 95 -46.22 -20.01 -2.09
N LYS A 96 -47.07 -21.03 -1.88
CA LYS A 96 -46.64 -22.37 -1.44
C LYS A 96 -45.92 -23.16 -2.52
N ASP A 97 -46.46 -23.20 -3.73
CA ASP A 97 -46.00 -24.09 -4.78
C ASP A 97 -44.83 -23.50 -5.58
N ILE A 98 -44.70 -22.17 -5.60
CA ILE A 98 -43.71 -21.47 -6.44
C ILE A 98 -42.79 -20.59 -5.60
N ALA A 99 -43.32 -19.58 -4.90
CA ALA A 99 -42.48 -18.54 -4.32
C ALA A 99 -41.52 -19.07 -3.22
N PHE A 100 -42.02 -19.87 -2.28
CA PHE A 100 -41.18 -20.47 -1.23
C PHE A 100 -40.13 -21.44 -1.79
N PRO A 101 -40.48 -22.44 -2.64
CA PRO A 101 -39.51 -23.32 -3.25
C PRO A 101 -38.44 -22.57 -4.07
N GLN A 102 -38.85 -21.61 -4.89
CA GLN A 102 -37.92 -20.83 -5.72
C GLN A 102 -37.00 -19.95 -4.89
N ALA A 103 -37.51 -19.29 -3.85
CA ALA A 103 -36.68 -18.50 -2.94
C ALA A 103 -35.61 -19.37 -2.25
N GLU A 104 -35.94 -20.60 -1.84
CA GLU A 104 -34.99 -21.52 -1.21
C GLU A 104 -33.94 -22.03 -2.20
N ILE A 105 -34.34 -22.36 -3.43
CA ILE A 105 -33.41 -22.75 -4.51
C ILE A 105 -32.43 -21.61 -4.81
N LEU A 106 -32.95 -20.39 -4.99
CA LEU A 106 -32.15 -19.21 -5.28
C LEU A 106 -31.21 -18.85 -4.13
N LYS A 107 -31.66 -18.99 -2.88
CA LYS A 107 -30.81 -18.79 -1.69
C LYS A 107 -29.61 -19.74 -1.71
N LYS A 108 -29.82 -21.03 -1.99
CA LYS A 108 -28.73 -22.01 -2.11
C LYS A 108 -27.79 -21.69 -3.27
N ALA A 109 -28.32 -21.26 -4.41
CA ALA A 109 -27.52 -20.85 -5.55
C ALA A 109 -26.65 -19.61 -5.24
N LEU A 110 -27.23 -18.60 -4.58
CA LEU A 110 -26.53 -17.39 -4.14
C LEU A 110 -25.42 -17.72 -3.14
N LEU A 111 -25.69 -18.56 -2.13
CA LEU A 111 -24.67 -18.97 -1.17
C LEU A 111 -23.48 -19.63 -1.85
N LYS A 112 -23.74 -20.61 -2.74
CA LYS A 112 -22.66 -21.28 -3.51
C LYS A 112 -21.83 -20.29 -4.33
N ARG A 113 -22.49 -19.35 -5.01
CA ARG A 113 -21.81 -18.32 -5.80
C ARG A 113 -20.95 -17.42 -4.91
N PHE A 114 -21.50 -16.93 -3.81
CA PHE A 114 -20.80 -16.02 -2.92
C PHE A 114 -19.67 -16.72 -2.15
N GLU A 115 -19.81 -18.00 -1.80
CA GLU A 115 -18.73 -18.82 -1.23
C GLU A 115 -17.54 -18.91 -2.19
N LEU A 116 -17.79 -19.15 -3.47
CA LEU A 116 -16.75 -19.18 -4.49
C LEU A 116 -16.07 -17.81 -4.65
N GLU A 117 -16.85 -16.73 -4.75
CA GLU A 117 -16.29 -15.37 -4.84
C GLU A 117 -15.47 -15.00 -3.60
N TYR A 118 -15.96 -15.33 -2.40
CA TYR A 118 -15.31 -15.04 -1.13
C TYR A 118 -14.02 -15.84 -0.95
N SER A 119 -14.02 -17.13 -1.28
CA SER A 119 -12.80 -17.96 -1.24
C SER A 119 -11.72 -17.45 -2.19
N ASN A 120 -12.09 -17.05 -3.42
CA ASN A 120 -11.17 -16.44 -4.37
C ASN A 120 -10.60 -15.10 -3.85
N TYR A 121 -11.43 -14.29 -3.19
CA TYR A 121 -10.98 -13.06 -2.54
C TYR A 121 -9.96 -13.34 -1.43
N LEU A 122 -10.21 -14.34 -0.58
CA LEU A 122 -9.28 -14.72 0.50
C LEU A 122 -7.94 -15.22 -0.05
N LEU A 123 -7.95 -16.00 -1.13
CA LEU A 123 -6.72 -16.46 -1.78
C LEU A 123 -5.89 -15.29 -2.32
N LYS A 124 -6.50 -14.39 -3.09
CA LYS A 124 -5.82 -13.20 -3.62
C LYS A 124 -5.26 -12.32 -2.51
N LYS A 125 -6.05 -12.08 -1.47
CA LYS A 125 -5.62 -11.27 -0.33
C LYS A 125 -4.39 -11.88 0.37
N LYS A 126 -4.35 -13.22 0.49
CA LYS A 126 -3.20 -13.93 1.05
C LYS A 126 -1.97 -13.82 0.15
N GLU A 127 -2.13 -14.00 -1.16
CA GLU A 127 -1.04 -13.85 -2.14
C GLU A 127 -0.45 -12.43 -2.11
N GLU A 128 -1.30 -11.40 -2.02
CA GLU A 128 -0.89 -10.00 -1.90
C GLU A 128 -0.10 -9.75 -0.60
N GLU A 129 -0.55 -10.32 0.52
CA GLU A 129 0.13 -10.20 1.81
C GLU A 129 1.50 -10.91 1.80
N GLU A 130 1.58 -12.11 1.23
CA GLU A 130 2.83 -12.86 1.07
C GLU A 130 3.82 -12.12 0.16
N ALA A 131 3.35 -11.55 -0.96
CA ALA A 131 4.18 -10.76 -1.86
C ALA A 131 4.72 -9.49 -1.17
N LEU A 132 3.90 -8.82 -0.35
CA LEU A 132 4.32 -7.66 0.42
C LEU A 132 5.41 -8.02 1.43
N VAL A 133 5.25 -9.15 2.14
CA VAL A 133 6.25 -9.64 3.10
C VAL A 133 7.56 -10.00 2.40
N GLN A 134 7.49 -10.66 1.24
CA GLN A 134 8.66 -11.00 0.44
C GLN A 134 9.39 -9.74 -0.04
N GLU A 135 8.67 -8.74 -0.56
CA GLU A 135 9.27 -7.49 -1.02
C GLU A 135 9.93 -6.73 0.14
N GLN A 136 9.28 -6.67 1.31
CA GLN A 136 9.87 -6.06 2.50
C GLN A 136 11.14 -6.79 2.95
N SER A 137 11.17 -8.12 2.89
CA SER A 137 12.35 -8.91 3.22
C SER A 137 13.51 -8.64 2.24
N ARG A 138 13.20 -8.55 0.94
CA ARG A 138 14.16 -8.22 -0.12
C ARG A 138 14.74 -6.82 0.09
N GLN A 139 13.88 -5.85 0.38
CA GLN A 139 14.29 -4.48 0.64
C GLN A 139 15.24 -4.39 1.85
N ARG A 140 14.91 -5.08 2.95
CA ARG A 140 15.78 -5.16 4.14
C ARG A 140 17.13 -5.80 3.83
N ALA A 141 17.16 -6.84 2.99
CA ALA A 141 18.42 -7.48 2.60
C ALA A 141 19.29 -6.53 1.75
N LEU A 142 18.69 -5.81 0.81
CA LEU A 142 19.39 -4.80 0.00
C LEU A 142 19.94 -3.66 0.85
N ASP A 143 19.15 -3.16 1.81
CA ASP A 143 19.59 -2.08 2.68
C ASP A 143 20.68 -2.54 3.65
N ALA A 144 20.60 -3.77 4.17
CA ALA A 144 21.67 -4.37 4.97
C ALA A 144 22.99 -4.50 4.17
N GLU A 145 22.90 -4.90 2.90
CA GLU A 145 24.08 -5.01 2.04
C GLU A 145 24.69 -3.63 1.71
N ARG A 146 23.85 -2.62 1.43
CA ARG A 146 24.30 -1.24 1.24
C ARG A 146 25.07 -0.71 2.45
N VAL A 147 24.57 -0.98 3.66
CA VAL A 147 25.25 -0.59 4.90
C VAL A 147 26.60 -1.30 5.02
N ARG A 148 26.66 -2.62 4.77
CA ARG A 148 27.91 -3.38 4.81
C ARG A 148 28.96 -2.86 3.83
N VAL A 149 28.56 -2.59 2.59
CA VAL A 149 29.45 -2.05 1.56
C VAL A 149 29.94 -0.66 1.95
N ALA A 150 29.06 0.21 2.46
CA ALA A 150 29.44 1.55 2.91
C ALA A 150 30.45 1.50 4.08
N ASP A 151 30.25 0.59 5.04
CA ASP A 151 31.18 0.38 6.16
C ASP A 151 32.52 -0.16 5.68
N MET A 152 32.53 -1.10 4.72
CA MET A 152 33.76 -1.64 4.13
C MET A 152 34.57 -0.54 3.43
N LEU A 153 33.92 0.28 2.61
CA LEU A 153 34.55 1.40 1.92
C LEU A 153 35.06 2.47 2.90
N ARG A 154 34.39 2.66 4.04
CA ARG A 154 34.87 3.55 5.10
C ARG A 154 36.17 3.04 5.70
N ARG A 155 36.21 1.76 6.09
CA ARG A 155 37.41 1.13 6.67
C ARG A 155 38.59 1.12 5.71
N GLN A 156 38.35 0.87 4.41
CA GLN A 156 39.41 0.95 3.39
C GLN A 156 40.00 2.37 3.31
N ARG A 157 39.16 3.41 3.25
CA ARG A 157 39.63 4.80 3.25
C ARG A 157 40.42 5.15 4.52
N GLU A 158 39.96 4.68 5.69
CA GLU A 158 40.67 4.89 6.95
C GLU A 158 42.05 4.20 6.96
N GLN A 159 42.14 2.97 6.44
CA GLN A 159 43.40 2.26 6.27
C GLN A 159 44.34 2.97 5.29
N GLU A 160 43.84 3.39 4.13
CA GLU A 160 44.62 4.13 3.14
C GLU A 160 45.17 5.45 3.71
N GLN A 161 44.34 6.19 4.46
CA GLN A 161 44.77 7.41 5.15
C GLN A 161 45.86 7.11 6.18
N PHE A 162 45.71 6.03 6.95
CA PHE A 162 46.70 5.62 7.94
C PHE A 162 48.02 5.21 7.27
N SER A 163 47.98 4.39 6.23
CA SER A 163 49.17 3.99 5.47
C SER A 163 49.87 5.19 4.81
N ALA A 164 49.11 6.13 4.23
CA ALA A 164 49.67 7.36 3.67
C ALA A 164 50.37 8.22 4.74
N PHE A 165 49.82 8.26 5.95
CA PHE A 165 50.42 8.95 7.09
C PHE A 165 51.71 8.27 7.56
N GLU A 166 51.72 6.93 7.70
CA GLU A 166 52.94 6.18 8.06
C GLU A 166 54.06 6.38 7.02
N GLU A 167 53.74 6.35 5.73
CA GLU A 167 54.68 6.60 4.64
C GLU A 167 55.29 8.01 4.73
N MET A 168 54.47 9.02 5.07
CA MET A 168 54.92 10.40 5.27
C MET A 168 55.92 10.50 6.42
N ILE A 169 55.65 9.85 7.56
CA ILE A 169 56.58 9.79 8.70
C ILE A 169 57.90 9.13 8.29
N ARG A 170 57.86 7.97 7.63
CA ARG A 170 59.07 7.29 7.17
C ARG A 170 59.92 8.17 6.27
N ARG A 171 59.30 8.89 5.32
CA ARG A 171 60.02 9.84 4.45
C ARG A 171 60.67 10.95 5.26
N GLN A 172 59.95 11.52 6.22
CA GLN A 172 60.46 12.59 7.06
C GLN A 172 61.65 12.12 7.91
N ASP A 173 61.61 10.91 8.46
CA ASP A 173 62.72 10.36 9.23
C ASP A 173 63.93 10.04 8.35
N LEU A 174 63.71 9.53 7.14
CA LEU A 174 64.79 9.37 6.15
C LEU A 174 65.42 10.72 5.78
N GLU A 175 64.63 11.78 5.61
CA GLU A 175 65.14 13.13 5.34
C GLU A 175 65.97 13.70 6.50
N LYS A 176 65.54 13.46 7.75
CA LYS A 176 66.31 13.81 8.95
C LYS A 176 67.63 13.06 9.01
N GLU A 177 67.62 11.75 8.76
CA GLU A 177 68.85 10.93 8.72
C GLU A 177 69.77 11.39 7.59
N ARG A 178 69.24 11.71 6.40
CA ARG A 178 70.03 12.32 5.30
C ARG A 178 70.67 13.64 5.72
N HIS A 179 69.92 14.52 6.39
CA HIS A 179 70.46 15.78 6.93
C HIS A 179 71.56 15.53 7.97
N LYS A 180 71.37 14.54 8.84
CA LYS A 180 72.34 14.17 9.87
C LYS A 180 73.64 13.64 9.27
N VAL A 181 73.55 12.75 8.28
CA VAL A 181 74.71 12.27 7.52
C VAL A 181 75.41 13.42 6.79
N LEU A 182 74.68 14.32 6.13
CA LEU A 182 75.28 15.50 5.49
C LEU A 182 76.04 16.39 6.48
N LEU A 183 75.52 16.56 7.70
CA LEU A 183 76.20 17.30 8.77
C LEU A 183 77.44 16.57 9.31
N GLU A 184 77.41 15.23 9.40
CA GLU A 184 78.55 14.41 9.87
C GLU A 184 79.70 14.36 8.86
N PHE A 185 79.43 14.45 7.56
CA PHE A 185 80.44 14.40 6.48
C PHE A 185 80.77 15.78 5.87
N ALA A 186 80.29 16.88 6.45
CA ALA A 186 80.60 18.23 5.98
C ALA A 186 82.09 18.57 6.21
N THR A 187 82.79 19.00 5.15
CA THR A 187 84.18 19.47 5.28
C THR A 187 84.21 20.94 5.75
N PRO A 188 85.33 21.44 6.33
CA PRO A 188 85.41 22.81 6.85
C PRO A 188 85.12 23.92 5.83
N SER A 189 85.24 23.62 4.52
CA SER A 189 84.92 24.57 3.46
C SER A 189 83.40 24.70 3.22
N ASP A 190 82.62 23.64 3.52
CA ASP A 190 81.17 23.61 3.29
C ASP A 190 80.37 24.29 4.42
N LEU A 191 80.92 24.32 5.63
CA LEU A 191 80.33 24.99 6.81
C LEU A 191 80.33 26.53 6.70
N CYS A 192 81.25 27.11 5.95
CA CYS A 192 81.33 28.57 5.73
C CYS A 192 80.16 29.10 4.89
N MET A 193 79.63 28.28 3.97
CA MET A 193 78.54 28.69 3.07
C MET A 193 77.18 28.72 3.79
N TYR A 194 76.95 27.81 4.75
CA TYR A 194 75.69 27.73 5.50
C TYR A 194 75.59 28.74 6.65
N MET A 195 76.72 29.16 7.25
CA MET A 195 76.72 30.21 8.29
C MET A 195 76.36 31.61 7.75
N CYS A 196 76.59 31.90 6.47
CA CYS A 196 76.28 33.23 5.90
C CYS A 196 74.77 33.51 5.68
N VAL A 197 73.90 32.49 5.76
CA VAL A 197 72.46 32.67 5.46
C VAL A 197 71.62 32.92 6.73
N ALA A 198 72.11 32.56 7.92
CA ALA A 198 71.33 32.59 9.15
C ALA A 198 71.40 33.92 9.94
N ASP A 199 72.38 34.80 9.68
CA ASP A 199 72.53 36.08 10.39
C ASP A 199 72.18 37.29 9.50
N LYS A 200 70.88 37.56 9.33
CA LYS A 200 70.41 38.90 8.93
C LYS A 200 70.13 39.77 10.16
N LYS A 201 71.18 40.05 10.92
CA LYS A 201 71.29 41.28 11.72
C LYS A 201 72.67 41.87 11.49
N CYS A 202 72.76 42.84 10.58
CA CYS A 202 73.78 43.87 10.64
C CYS A 202 73.08 45.21 10.45
N LEU A 203 72.91 45.90 11.59
CA LEU A 203 72.73 47.34 11.60
C LEU A 203 73.96 48.01 11.00
N HIS A 204 73.70 48.96 10.11
CA HIS A 204 74.47 50.18 9.81
C HIS A 204 75.95 50.22 10.22
N SER A 205 76.83 50.36 9.22
CA SER A 205 77.76 51.50 9.12
C SER A 205 78.49 51.48 7.76
N ASP A 206 78.14 52.43 6.89
CA ASP A 206 79.02 52.91 5.81
C ASP A 206 80.32 53.44 6.42
N PRO A 207 81.50 53.28 5.77
CA PRO A 207 81.90 54.30 4.77
C PRO A 207 82.86 53.81 3.67
N CYS A 208 82.54 54.04 2.40
CA CYS A 208 83.53 54.49 1.41
C CYS A 208 82.87 54.93 0.10
N ASP A 209 82.60 56.23 0.06
CA ASP A 209 82.32 57.01 -1.13
C ASP A 209 83.62 57.22 -1.94
N ARG A 210 83.63 56.83 -3.22
CA ARG A 210 84.18 57.67 -4.30
C ARG A 210 83.99 57.09 -5.71
N SER A 211 83.33 57.92 -6.53
CA SER A 211 83.65 58.21 -7.94
C SER A 211 82.61 57.78 -8.99
N LYS A 212 81.61 58.66 -9.14
CA LYS A 212 81.19 59.33 -10.39
C LYS A 212 81.06 58.49 -11.67
N ALA A 213 79.82 58.38 -12.17
CA ALA A 213 79.46 58.90 -13.50
C ALA A 213 77.94 59.04 -13.62
N VAL A 214 77.53 60.17 -14.21
CA VAL A 214 76.17 60.71 -14.34
C VAL A 214 75.66 60.47 -15.78
N TRP A 215 74.33 60.61 -15.93
CA TRP A 215 73.51 60.92 -17.13
C TRP A 215 72.74 59.73 -17.70
N ARG A 216 71.45 59.58 -17.36
CA ARG A 216 70.22 60.24 -17.87
C ARG A 216 69.72 59.65 -19.20
N ALA A 217 68.47 59.19 -19.20
CA ALA A 217 67.33 59.92 -19.75
C ALA A 217 66.12 59.67 -18.87
#